data_AF-A0A1S8XN11-F1
#
_entry.id   AF-A0A1S8XN11-F1
#
_cell.length_a   1.000
_cell.length_b   1.000
_cell.length_c   1.000
_cell.angle_alpha   90.00
_cell.angle_beta   90.00
_cell.angle_gamma   90.00
#
_symmetry.space_group_name_H-M   'P 1'
#
loop_
_entity.id
_entity.type
_entity.pdbx_description
1 polymer ?
#
loop_
_entity_poly.entity_id
_entity_poly.type
_entity_poly.pdbx_seq_one_letter_code
_entity_poly.pdbx_strand_id
1 'polypeptide(L)'
;MSTAATPQQAAWRKGDMIDRLVSLDFPRRGVIDLIYRAAREHHGAPLSTTAAHLLRQRLTPGRVALIATGWLDRPHVSRLVAENDGPPGAALLARALHAGLGAVPVILVEREIVDGTRLAVQAAGLRCLSPQEAVEAAASTARLHAAAVVAFPSDPAAAEQAAVDLCDSLDVGAFVAIEKGGRNEQGRIHTSRGDDTTAPLAKVDALLDVCRARNIASIGVGDGGNEIGMGTIRDRLRPELRFGQRCRCECGGGVVPSNPTDVVVAATVSNWGAYGIAAALAVLLDRPEVMHTEELEEDVLRACALGGFIDGVTGYVGPTADGLPLRVHRAMVTMLRAVVGVGVNSAAWS
;
A
#
# COMPACT_ATOMS: atom_id res chain seq x y z
N MET A 1 -4.42 -5.65 41.17
CA MET A 1 -3.67 -4.43 40.79
C MET A 1 -3.35 -4.53 39.31
N SER A 2 -4.08 -3.80 38.47
CA SER A 2 -3.79 -3.76 37.03
C SER A 2 -2.52 -2.95 36.84
N THR A 3 -1.40 -3.60 36.48
CA THR A 3 -0.19 -2.89 36.09
C THR A 3 -0.49 -2.13 34.81
N ALA A 4 -0.39 -0.80 34.84
CA ALA A 4 -0.58 0.04 33.66
C ALA A 4 0.31 -0.47 32.52
N ALA A 5 -0.26 -0.60 31.32
CA ALA A 5 0.47 -1.07 30.15
C ALA A 5 1.62 -0.10 29.83
N THR A 6 2.77 -0.62 29.41
CA THR A 6 3.86 0.23 28.92
C THR A 6 3.42 1.01 27.67
N PRO A 7 4.03 2.16 27.34
CA PRO A 7 3.69 2.91 26.11
C PRO A 7 3.76 2.04 24.85
N GLN A 8 4.74 1.13 24.80
CA GLN A 8 4.86 0.17 23.71
C GLN A 8 3.67 -0.80 23.68
N GLN A 9 3.29 -1.40 24.81
CA GLN A 9 2.13 -2.29 24.90
C GLN A 9 0.82 -1.57 24.53
N ALA A 10 0.68 -0.29 24.90
CA ALA A 10 -0.47 0.53 24.52
C ALA A 10 -0.54 0.77 23.00
N ALA A 11 0.59 1.08 22.36
CA ALA A 11 0.67 1.23 20.91
C ALA A 11 0.28 -0.06 20.17
N TRP A 12 0.79 -1.21 20.63
CA TRP A 12 0.45 -2.51 20.04
C TRP A 12 -1.03 -2.88 20.22
N ARG A 13 -1.66 -2.56 21.36
CA ARG A 13 -3.10 -2.75 21.55
C ARG A 13 -3.93 -1.92 20.56
N LYS A 14 -3.53 -0.67 20.31
CA LYS A 14 -4.15 0.15 19.26
C LYS A 14 -3.92 -0.45 17.87
N GLY A 15 -2.75 -1.03 17.64
CA GLY A 15 -2.46 -1.83 16.44
C GLY A 15 -3.45 -2.96 16.18
N ASP A 16 -3.78 -3.76 17.20
CA ASP A 16 -4.80 -4.81 17.08
C ASP A 16 -6.19 -4.23 16.71
N MET A 17 -6.53 -3.06 17.24
CA MET A 17 -7.80 -2.39 16.89
C MET A 17 -7.80 -1.90 15.44
N ILE A 18 -6.68 -1.31 14.99
CA ILE A 18 -6.50 -0.85 13.60
C ILE A 18 -6.65 -2.04 12.64
N ASP A 19 -5.90 -3.11 12.88
CA ASP A 19 -5.94 -4.31 12.07
C ASP A 19 -7.35 -4.90 11.98
N ARG A 20 -8.08 -4.99 13.11
CA ARG A 20 -9.47 -5.45 13.13
C ARG A 20 -10.39 -4.57 12.29
N LEU A 21 -10.23 -3.25 12.32
CA LEU A 21 -11.04 -2.34 11.51
C LEU A 21 -10.78 -2.54 10.01
N VAL A 22 -9.50 -2.57 9.59
CA VAL A 22 -9.15 -2.64 8.17
C VAL A 22 -9.34 -4.03 7.57
N SER A 23 -9.56 -5.06 8.40
CA SER A 23 -9.80 -6.45 7.99
C SER A 23 -11.28 -6.88 8.01
N LEU A 24 -12.21 -5.93 8.27
CA LEU A 24 -13.66 -6.21 8.24
C LEU A 24 -14.16 -6.47 6.82
N ASP A 25 -14.63 -7.70 6.55
CA ASP A 25 -15.13 -8.14 5.24
C ASP A 25 -16.53 -7.59 4.89
N PHE A 26 -16.65 -6.26 4.76
CA PHE A 26 -17.89 -5.61 4.30
C PHE A 26 -18.38 -6.11 2.93
N PRO A 27 -17.51 -6.34 1.93
CA PRO A 27 -17.93 -6.86 0.64
C PRO A 27 -18.36 -8.33 0.68
N ARG A 28 -18.07 -9.06 1.78
CA ARG A 28 -18.36 -10.49 1.95
C ARG A 28 -17.66 -11.37 0.90
N ARG A 29 -16.39 -11.06 0.61
CA ARG A 29 -15.56 -11.85 -0.31
C ARG A 29 -15.12 -13.19 0.31
N GLY A 30 -15.05 -13.28 1.64
CA GLY A 30 -14.62 -14.45 2.39
C GLY A 30 -13.12 -14.72 2.37
N VAL A 31 -12.34 -13.90 1.67
CA VAL A 31 -10.89 -14.09 1.47
C VAL A 31 -10.07 -13.38 2.55
N ILE A 32 -10.50 -12.19 3.00
CA ILE A 32 -9.65 -11.38 3.86
C ILE A 32 -9.40 -11.99 5.25
N ASP A 33 -10.37 -12.69 5.85
CA ASP A 33 -10.18 -13.31 7.16
C ASP A 33 -9.10 -14.41 7.11
N LEU A 34 -9.04 -15.16 6.00
CA LEU A 34 -7.99 -16.13 5.74
C LEU A 34 -6.61 -15.45 5.65
N ILE A 35 -6.49 -14.42 4.81
CA ILE A 35 -5.21 -13.73 4.59
C ILE A 35 -4.74 -13.05 5.87
N TYR A 36 -5.64 -12.35 6.56
CA TYR A 36 -5.33 -11.65 7.81
C TYR A 36 -4.86 -12.61 8.90
N ARG A 37 -5.57 -13.73 9.14
CA ARG A 37 -5.12 -14.75 10.10
C ARG A 37 -3.77 -15.31 9.73
N ALA A 38 -3.55 -15.58 8.43
CA ALA A 38 -2.29 -16.09 7.94
C ALA A 38 -1.12 -15.16 8.22
N ALA A 39 -1.28 -13.87 7.89
CA ALA A 39 -0.29 -12.83 8.16
C ALA A 39 -0.10 -12.59 9.68
N ARG A 40 -1.19 -12.49 10.45
CA ARG A 40 -1.14 -12.18 11.90
C ARG A 40 -0.42 -13.26 12.68
N GLU A 41 -0.62 -14.52 12.31
CA GLU A 41 0.09 -15.66 12.90
C GLU A 41 1.55 -15.69 12.48
N HIS A 42 1.86 -15.41 11.21
CA HIS A 42 3.24 -15.36 10.72
C HIS A 42 4.08 -14.29 11.46
N HIS A 43 3.54 -13.09 11.63
CA HIS A 43 4.24 -11.99 12.29
C HIS A 43 4.18 -12.05 13.82
N GLY A 44 3.20 -12.75 14.40
CA GLY A 44 2.96 -12.79 15.84
C GLY A 44 2.54 -11.45 16.45
N ALA A 45 2.49 -10.36 15.67
CA ALA A 45 2.14 -9.01 16.10
C ALA A 45 1.19 -8.32 15.10
N PRO A 46 0.46 -7.25 15.51
CA PRO A 46 -0.36 -6.46 14.60
C PRO A 46 0.40 -6.03 13.34
N LEU A 47 -0.17 -6.27 12.18
CA LEU A 47 0.43 -6.08 10.87
C LEU A 47 0.74 -4.61 10.62
N SER A 48 -0.24 -3.73 10.85
CA SER A 48 -0.09 -2.28 10.66
C SER A 48 1.02 -1.70 11.53
N THR A 49 1.10 -2.12 12.80
CA THR A 49 2.12 -1.64 13.75
C THR A 49 3.49 -2.22 13.43
N THR A 50 3.57 -3.48 13.00
CA THR A 50 4.84 -4.11 12.56
C THR A 50 5.40 -3.36 11.34
N ALA A 51 4.56 -3.08 10.35
CA ALA A 51 4.92 -2.29 9.17
C ALA A 51 5.36 -0.86 9.55
N ALA A 52 4.57 -0.14 10.35
CA ALA A 52 4.89 1.22 10.77
C ALA A 52 6.18 1.29 11.60
N HIS A 53 6.44 0.29 12.44
CA HIS A 53 7.67 0.20 13.22
C HIS A 53 8.89 0.02 12.32
N LEU A 54 8.81 -0.89 11.34
CA LEU A 54 9.88 -1.11 10.35
C LEU A 54 10.16 0.17 9.55
N LEU A 55 9.12 0.87 9.08
CA LEU A 55 9.26 2.13 8.35
C LEU A 55 9.93 3.21 9.21
N ARG A 56 9.52 3.37 10.47
CA ARG A 56 10.14 4.31 11.41
C ARG A 56 11.62 4.02 11.67
N GLN A 57 12.03 2.76 11.67
CA GLN A 57 13.44 2.39 11.87
C GLN A 57 14.31 2.67 10.63
N ARG A 58 13.70 2.66 9.44
CA ARG A 58 14.42 2.64 8.17
C ARG A 58 14.37 3.98 7.43
N LEU A 59 13.38 4.80 7.70
CA LEU A 59 13.22 6.11 7.09
C LEU A 59 13.60 7.22 8.07
N THR A 60 14.38 8.16 7.55
CA THR A 60 14.81 9.39 8.22
C THR A 60 14.50 10.57 7.30
N PRO A 61 14.53 11.82 7.80
CA PRO A 61 14.32 12.99 6.96
C PRO A 61 15.21 12.99 5.72
N GLY A 62 14.62 13.22 4.54
CA GLY A 62 15.30 13.22 3.24
C GLY A 62 15.50 11.82 2.62
N ARG A 63 15.37 10.74 3.39
CA ARG A 63 15.52 9.38 2.87
C ARG A 63 14.31 8.96 2.05
N VAL A 64 14.54 8.21 0.98
CA VAL A 64 13.49 7.86 0.02
C VAL A 64 12.68 6.64 0.48
N ALA A 65 11.35 6.77 0.38
CA ALA A 65 10.40 5.67 0.47
C ALA A 65 9.82 5.41 -0.93
N LEU A 66 10.16 4.25 -1.51
CA LEU A 66 9.57 3.79 -2.76
C LEU A 66 8.20 3.17 -2.48
N ILE A 67 7.16 3.57 -3.21
CA ILE A 67 5.80 3.05 -3.06
C ILE A 67 5.30 2.56 -4.43
N ALA A 68 5.24 1.25 -4.66
CA ALA A 68 4.67 0.68 -5.87
C ALA A 68 3.16 0.45 -5.72
N THR A 69 2.38 0.88 -6.70
CA THR A 69 0.93 0.65 -6.73
C THR A 69 0.39 0.59 -8.16
N GLY A 70 -0.92 0.46 -8.29
CA GLY A 70 -1.64 0.46 -9.54
C GLY A 70 -1.86 -0.94 -10.11
N TRP A 71 -3.11 -1.18 -10.50
CA TRP A 71 -3.54 -2.37 -11.19
C TRP A 71 -4.31 -2.01 -12.45
N LEU A 72 -3.82 -2.43 -13.62
CA LEU A 72 -4.56 -2.31 -14.87
C LEU A 72 -5.64 -3.41 -14.89
N ASP A 73 -6.87 -3.05 -14.51
CA ASP A 73 -7.97 -3.97 -14.17
C ASP A 73 -8.61 -4.65 -15.40
N ARG A 74 -8.68 -3.96 -16.54
CA ARG A 74 -9.22 -4.51 -17.81
C ARG A 74 -8.26 -4.31 -18.98
N PRO A 75 -7.03 -4.86 -18.92
CA PRO A 75 -6.00 -4.56 -19.90
C PRO A 75 -6.30 -5.18 -21.28
N HIS A 76 -7.23 -6.13 -21.35
CA HIS A 76 -7.76 -6.70 -22.59
C HIS A 76 -8.74 -5.76 -23.31
N VAL A 77 -9.34 -4.80 -22.60
CA VAL A 77 -10.18 -3.74 -23.19
C VAL A 77 -9.31 -2.53 -23.51
N SER A 78 -8.60 -2.01 -22.51
CA SER A 78 -7.67 -0.89 -22.65
C SER A 78 -6.70 -0.87 -21.48
N ARG A 79 -5.43 -0.56 -21.76
CA ARG A 79 -4.40 -0.37 -20.72
C ARG A 79 -4.59 0.90 -19.91
N LEU A 80 -5.51 1.78 -20.33
CA LEU A 80 -5.87 2.99 -19.58
C LEU A 80 -6.89 2.71 -18.46
N VAL A 81 -7.45 1.49 -18.39
CA VAL A 81 -8.42 1.11 -17.35
C VAL A 81 -7.68 0.54 -16.17
N ALA A 82 -7.63 1.29 -15.08
CA ALA A 82 -7.04 0.91 -13.81
C ALA A 82 -7.99 1.15 -12.65
N GLU A 83 -7.79 0.42 -11.56
CA GLU A 83 -8.69 0.49 -10.40
C GLU A 83 -8.26 1.51 -9.34
N ASN A 84 -9.24 1.90 -8.53
CA ASN A 84 -9.09 2.82 -7.40
C ASN A 84 -8.50 2.18 -6.15
N ASP A 85 -8.38 0.85 -6.06
CA ASP A 85 -7.64 0.26 -4.95
C ASP A 85 -6.13 0.30 -5.21
N GLY A 86 -5.36 0.78 -4.24
CA GLY A 86 -3.93 1.08 -4.38
C GLY A 86 -3.58 2.57 -4.43
N PRO A 87 -3.90 3.32 -5.51
CA PRO A 87 -3.45 4.71 -5.69
C PRO A 87 -3.82 5.68 -4.55
N PRO A 88 -5.04 5.68 -3.99
CA PRO A 88 -5.38 6.47 -2.80
C PRO A 88 -4.53 6.11 -1.58
N GLY A 89 -4.35 4.80 -1.32
CA GLY A 89 -3.51 4.24 -0.28
C GLY A 89 -2.06 4.71 -0.39
N ALA A 90 -1.50 4.65 -1.60
CA ALA A 90 -0.15 5.12 -1.89
C ALA A 90 0.00 6.63 -1.66
N ALA A 91 -0.94 7.44 -2.15
CA ALA A 91 -0.91 8.89 -1.98
C ALA A 91 -0.99 9.31 -0.50
N LEU A 92 -1.88 8.68 0.27
CA LEU A 92 -2.09 9.03 1.68
C LEU A 92 -1.01 8.43 2.60
N LEU A 93 -0.47 7.25 2.29
CA LEU A 93 0.72 6.74 2.98
C LEU A 93 1.96 7.59 2.66
N ALA A 94 2.16 7.99 1.40
CA ALA A 94 3.22 8.93 1.03
C ALA A 94 3.16 10.20 1.88
N ARG A 95 1.96 10.77 2.04
CA ARG A 95 1.73 11.94 2.88
C ARG A 95 2.07 11.68 4.35
N ALA A 96 1.67 10.52 4.89
CA ALA A 96 1.95 10.15 6.28
C ALA A 96 3.46 9.95 6.52
N LEU A 97 4.17 9.28 5.62
CA LEU A 97 5.62 9.08 5.72
C LEU A 97 6.38 10.40 5.62
N HIS A 98 5.96 11.29 4.71
CA HIS A 98 6.53 12.61 4.60
C HIS A 98 6.29 13.47 5.85
N ALA A 99 5.04 13.57 6.33
CA ALA A 99 4.69 14.41 7.47
C ALA A 99 5.20 13.85 8.82
N GLY A 100 5.26 12.52 8.95
CA GLY A 100 5.64 11.82 10.18
C GLY A 100 7.15 11.63 10.32
N LEU A 101 7.83 11.24 9.24
CA LEU A 101 9.24 10.84 9.26
C LEU A 101 10.17 11.76 8.44
N GLY A 102 9.61 12.72 7.70
CA GLY A 102 10.38 13.56 6.78
C GLY A 102 10.89 12.81 5.54
N ALA A 103 10.39 11.60 5.29
CA ALA A 103 10.78 10.80 4.14
C ALA A 103 10.37 11.47 2.82
N VAL A 104 11.05 11.12 1.74
CA VAL A 104 10.74 11.57 0.37
C VAL A 104 10.00 10.45 -0.35
N PRO A 105 8.69 10.58 -0.61
CA PRO A 105 7.94 9.53 -1.29
C PRO A 105 8.20 9.55 -2.81
N VAL A 106 8.48 8.38 -3.37
CA VAL A 106 8.55 8.16 -4.82
C VAL A 106 7.60 7.02 -5.17
N ILE A 107 6.50 7.36 -5.84
CA ILE A 107 5.44 6.42 -6.21
C ILE A 107 5.75 5.85 -7.59
N LEU A 108 5.69 4.52 -7.72
CA LEU A 108 5.98 3.75 -8.92
C LEU A 108 4.67 3.13 -9.44
N VAL A 109 4.33 3.41 -10.70
CA VAL A 109 3.10 2.93 -11.34
C VAL A 109 3.35 2.53 -12.79
N GLU A 110 2.37 1.91 -13.44
CA GLU A 110 2.35 1.77 -14.90
C GLU A 110 2.40 3.14 -15.58
N ARG A 111 3.04 3.20 -16.76
CA ARG A 111 3.13 4.42 -17.56
C ARG A 111 1.76 5.04 -17.82
N GLU A 112 0.79 4.18 -18.10
CA GLU A 112 -0.58 4.53 -18.49
C GLU A 112 -1.35 5.29 -17.40
N ILE A 113 -0.94 5.20 -16.13
CA ILE A 113 -1.68 5.77 -15.00
C ILE A 113 -0.89 6.82 -14.21
N VAL A 114 0.31 7.21 -14.69
CA VAL A 114 1.14 8.24 -14.04
C VAL A 114 0.34 9.52 -13.79
N ASP A 115 -0.37 10.03 -14.80
CA ASP A 115 -1.09 11.31 -14.66
C ASP A 115 -2.26 11.21 -13.68
N GLY A 116 -3.01 10.11 -13.71
CA GLY A 116 -4.06 9.84 -12.74
C GLY A 116 -3.52 9.77 -11.32
N THR A 117 -2.42 9.05 -11.11
CA THR A 117 -1.78 8.94 -9.78
C THR A 117 -1.19 10.27 -9.33
N ARG A 118 -0.67 11.11 -10.24
CA ARG A 118 -0.24 12.50 -9.92
C ARG A 118 -1.40 13.33 -9.37
N LEU A 119 -2.61 13.20 -9.90
CA LEU A 119 -3.78 13.88 -9.36
C LEU A 119 -4.06 13.44 -7.92
N ALA A 120 -4.01 12.13 -7.64
CA ALA A 120 -4.20 11.58 -6.29
C ALA A 120 -3.15 12.11 -5.29
N VAL A 121 -1.88 12.08 -5.67
CA VAL A 121 -0.77 12.56 -4.82
C VAL A 121 -0.86 14.07 -4.56
N GLN A 122 -1.29 14.85 -5.56
CA GLN A 122 -1.53 16.29 -5.38
C GLN A 122 -2.74 16.58 -4.49
N ALA A 123 -3.82 15.80 -4.61
CA ALA A 123 -4.97 15.91 -3.71
C ALA A 123 -4.61 15.55 -2.26
N ALA A 124 -3.65 14.64 -2.04
CA ALA A 124 -3.08 14.36 -0.72
C ALA A 124 -2.20 15.52 -0.17
N GLY A 125 -2.00 16.59 -0.95
CA GLY A 125 -1.26 17.78 -0.54
C GLY A 125 0.23 17.75 -0.86
N LEU A 126 0.68 16.84 -1.74
CA LEU A 126 2.09 16.73 -2.15
C LEU A 126 2.29 17.20 -3.59
N ARG A 127 3.28 18.05 -3.83
CA ARG A 127 3.66 18.48 -5.18
C ARG A 127 4.45 17.38 -5.87
N CYS A 128 3.94 16.92 -7.02
CA CYS A 128 4.65 15.95 -7.85
C CYS A 128 5.79 16.61 -8.64
N LEU A 129 7.03 16.22 -8.36
CA LEU A 129 8.25 16.62 -9.05
C LEU A 129 8.97 15.37 -9.62
N SER A 130 10.13 15.54 -10.25
CA SER A 130 11.04 14.40 -10.47
C SER A 130 11.59 13.86 -9.13
N PRO A 131 12.06 12.61 -9.07
CA PRO A 131 12.64 12.05 -7.84
C PRO A 131 13.77 12.91 -7.26
N GLN A 132 14.66 13.44 -8.11
CA GLN A 132 15.78 14.27 -7.68
C GLN A 132 15.30 15.61 -7.12
N GLU A 133 14.39 16.30 -7.82
CA GLU A 133 13.80 17.55 -7.34
C GLU A 133 13.01 17.35 -6.03
N ALA A 134 12.37 16.20 -5.84
CA ALA A 134 11.67 15.88 -4.59
C ALA A 134 12.65 15.69 -3.41
N VAL A 135 13.82 15.10 -3.65
CA VAL A 135 14.91 15.00 -2.66
C VAL A 135 15.49 16.39 -2.36
N GLU A 136 15.75 17.19 -3.39
CA GLU A 136 16.24 18.58 -3.23
C GLU A 136 15.24 19.44 -2.44
N ALA A 137 13.94 19.29 -2.71
CA ALA A 137 12.88 19.99 -1.98
C ALA A 137 12.89 19.65 -0.48
N ALA A 138 13.24 18.42 -0.10
CA ALA A 138 13.34 18.02 1.31
C ALA A 138 14.52 18.68 2.04
N ALA A 139 15.56 19.10 1.32
CA ALA A 139 16.70 19.83 1.85
C ALA A 139 16.51 21.37 1.82
N SER A 140 15.48 21.85 1.13
CA SER A 140 15.21 23.29 0.97
C SER A 140 14.82 23.97 2.28
N THR A 141 15.34 25.18 2.51
CA THR A 141 14.94 26.06 3.62
C THR A 141 13.57 26.69 3.41
N ALA A 142 13.15 26.85 2.14
CA ALA A 142 11.79 27.21 1.78
C ALA A 142 10.93 25.94 1.74
N ARG A 143 9.95 25.85 2.65
CA ARG A 143 9.15 24.65 2.86
C ARG A 143 8.34 24.28 1.60
N LEU A 144 8.62 23.12 1.04
CA LEU A 144 7.88 22.49 -0.06
C LEU A 144 7.61 21.02 0.28
N HIS A 145 6.35 20.61 0.21
CA HIS A 145 5.94 19.22 0.40
C HIS A 145 5.93 18.51 -0.95
N ALA A 146 7.00 17.78 -1.25
CA ALA A 146 7.19 17.14 -2.55
C ALA A 146 7.13 15.62 -2.48
N ALA A 147 6.71 15.03 -3.59
CA ALA A 147 6.82 13.61 -3.89
C ALA A 147 7.10 13.44 -5.39
N ALA A 148 7.41 12.23 -5.82
CA ALA A 148 7.49 11.90 -7.25
C ALA A 148 6.49 10.81 -7.61
N VAL A 149 6.00 10.84 -8.85
CA VAL A 149 5.24 9.74 -9.45
C VAL A 149 5.93 9.42 -10.77
N VAL A 150 6.42 8.19 -10.89
CA VAL A 150 7.21 7.75 -12.04
C VAL A 150 6.68 6.45 -12.62
N ALA A 151 6.76 6.33 -13.94
CA ALA A 151 6.46 5.10 -14.64
C ALA A 151 7.55 4.05 -14.35
N PHE A 152 7.15 2.83 -14.00
CA PHE A 152 8.06 1.69 -13.87
C PHE A 152 7.87 0.71 -15.05
N PRO A 153 8.95 0.12 -15.61
CA PRO A 153 8.84 -0.66 -16.83
C PRO A 153 8.04 -1.95 -16.68
N SER A 154 7.30 -2.32 -17.73
CA SER A 154 6.63 -3.63 -17.87
C SER A 154 7.49 -4.66 -18.63
N ASP A 155 8.53 -4.20 -19.33
CA ASP A 155 9.57 -5.05 -19.90
C ASP A 155 10.53 -5.53 -18.78
N PRO A 156 10.82 -6.85 -18.68
CA PRO A 156 11.67 -7.39 -17.62
C PRO A 156 13.08 -6.81 -17.57
N ALA A 157 13.78 -6.72 -18.70
CA ALA A 157 15.17 -6.25 -18.73
C ALA A 157 15.25 -4.75 -18.38
N ALA A 158 14.33 -3.95 -18.90
CA ALA A 158 14.22 -2.54 -18.54
C ALA A 158 13.89 -2.35 -17.06
N ALA A 159 13.05 -3.22 -16.48
CA ALA A 159 12.69 -3.16 -15.06
C ALA A 159 13.85 -3.52 -14.13
N GLU A 160 14.66 -4.53 -14.49
CA GLU A 160 15.88 -4.86 -13.76
C GLU A 160 16.86 -3.68 -13.75
N GLN A 161 17.08 -3.04 -14.90
CA GLN A 161 17.94 -1.86 -14.98
C GLN A 161 17.36 -0.70 -14.18
N ALA A 162 16.07 -0.40 -14.34
CA ALA A 162 15.43 0.69 -13.61
C ALA A 162 15.44 0.49 -12.09
N ALA A 163 15.33 -0.76 -11.62
CA ALA A 163 15.45 -1.10 -10.20
C ALA A 163 16.83 -0.77 -9.64
N VAL A 164 17.89 -1.16 -10.36
CA VAL A 164 19.27 -0.85 -10.00
C VAL A 164 19.50 0.66 -10.01
N ASP A 165 19.10 1.35 -11.09
CA ASP A 165 19.29 2.80 -11.25
C ASP A 165 18.59 3.60 -10.14
N LEU A 166 17.37 3.24 -9.76
CA LEU A 166 16.64 3.89 -8.66
C LEU A 166 17.37 3.71 -7.33
N CYS A 167 17.82 2.50 -7.01
CA CYS A 167 18.52 2.22 -5.76
C CYS A 167 19.97 2.73 -5.73
N ASP A 168 20.59 3.00 -6.88
CA ASP A 168 21.92 3.62 -6.99
C ASP A 168 21.84 5.15 -6.91
N SER A 169 20.80 5.75 -7.48
CA SER A 169 20.66 7.21 -7.57
C SER A 169 19.98 7.85 -6.35
N LEU A 170 19.28 7.07 -5.52
CA LEU A 170 18.53 7.55 -4.38
C LEU A 170 18.93 6.79 -3.10
N ASP A 171 19.01 7.48 -1.96
CA ASP A 171 19.12 6.83 -0.65
C ASP A 171 17.77 6.23 -0.25
N VAL A 172 17.51 5.01 -0.72
CA VAL A 172 16.27 4.28 -0.45
C VAL A 172 16.34 3.57 0.91
N GLY A 173 15.40 3.90 1.79
CA GLY A 173 15.26 3.25 3.10
C GLY A 173 14.21 2.14 3.14
N ALA A 174 13.15 2.28 2.33
CA ALA A 174 12.05 1.33 2.31
C ALA A 174 11.36 1.25 0.95
N PHE A 175 10.77 0.09 0.68
CA PHE A 175 9.89 -0.22 -0.44
C PHE A 175 8.55 -0.74 0.10
N VAL A 176 7.45 -0.16 -0.38
CA VAL A 176 6.09 -0.57 -0.03
C VAL A 176 5.32 -0.87 -1.31
N ALA A 177 4.78 -2.07 -1.46
CA ALA A 177 3.85 -2.41 -2.53
C ALA A 177 2.41 -2.37 -1.98
N ILE A 178 1.50 -1.67 -2.66
CA ILE A 178 0.09 -1.52 -2.27
C ILE A 178 -0.77 -1.83 -3.49
N GLU A 179 -1.60 -2.87 -3.42
CA GLU A 179 -2.42 -3.34 -4.55
C GLU A 179 -1.58 -3.50 -5.81
N LYS A 180 -0.52 -4.29 -5.70
CA LYS A 180 0.43 -4.47 -6.80
C LYS A 180 0.66 -5.94 -7.08
N GLY A 181 0.36 -6.36 -8.31
CA GLY A 181 0.48 -7.74 -8.73
C GLY A 181 1.90 -8.28 -8.58
N GLY A 182 2.02 -9.44 -7.96
CA GLY A 182 3.29 -10.14 -7.80
C GLY A 182 3.40 -11.34 -8.73
N ARG A 183 4.63 -11.67 -9.14
CA ARG A 183 4.87 -12.83 -9.99
C ARG A 183 4.84 -14.13 -9.19
N ASN A 184 4.15 -15.14 -9.72
CA ASN A 184 4.25 -16.51 -9.22
C ASN A 184 5.61 -17.14 -9.61
N GLU A 185 5.83 -18.41 -9.25
CA GLU A 185 7.07 -19.15 -9.54
C GLU A 185 7.36 -19.29 -11.04
N GLN A 186 6.35 -19.10 -11.91
CA GLN A 186 6.49 -19.14 -13.37
C GLN A 186 6.73 -17.76 -13.98
N GLY A 187 6.99 -16.74 -13.15
CA GLY A 187 7.20 -15.36 -13.60
C GLY A 187 5.91 -14.68 -14.09
N ARG A 188 4.73 -15.22 -13.75
CA ARG A 188 3.44 -14.71 -14.22
C ARG A 188 2.69 -13.96 -13.14
N ILE A 189 2.13 -12.81 -13.50
CA ILE A 189 1.28 -11.98 -12.66
C ILE A 189 -0.17 -12.23 -13.06
N HIS A 190 -1.05 -12.41 -12.08
CA HIS A 190 -2.45 -12.78 -12.33
C HIS A 190 -3.43 -11.89 -11.59
N THR A 191 -4.63 -11.75 -12.14
CA THR A 191 -5.79 -11.31 -11.36
C THR A 191 -6.20 -12.37 -10.35
N SER A 192 -6.99 -11.97 -9.35
CA SER A 192 -7.65 -12.89 -8.41
C SER A 192 -8.60 -13.87 -9.11
N ARG A 193 -8.98 -13.62 -10.38
CA ARG A 193 -9.80 -14.51 -11.22
C ARG A 193 -8.98 -15.55 -11.99
N GLY A 194 -7.65 -15.52 -11.86
CA GLY A 194 -6.72 -16.45 -12.48
C GLY A 194 -6.26 -16.09 -13.89
N ASP A 195 -6.61 -14.90 -14.38
CA ASP A 195 -6.25 -14.43 -15.72
C ASP A 195 -4.83 -13.82 -15.71
N ASP A 196 -4.06 -14.07 -16.77
CA ASP A 196 -2.69 -13.55 -16.93
C ASP A 196 -2.72 -12.04 -17.25
N THR A 197 -2.09 -11.24 -16.39
CA THR A 197 -1.90 -9.79 -16.52
C THR A 197 -0.43 -9.40 -16.59
N THR A 198 0.44 -10.35 -16.91
CA THR A 198 1.90 -10.16 -16.93
C THR A 198 2.32 -9.08 -17.91
N ALA A 199 1.91 -9.16 -19.19
CA ALA A 199 2.41 -8.23 -20.21
C ALA A 199 2.18 -6.73 -19.90
N PRO A 200 1.00 -6.29 -19.43
CA PRO A 200 0.73 -4.87 -19.20
C PRO A 200 1.30 -4.32 -17.88
N LEU A 201 1.47 -5.15 -16.84
CA LEU A 201 1.84 -4.65 -15.51
C LEU A 201 3.33 -4.36 -15.36
N ALA A 202 3.65 -3.32 -14.59
CA ALA A 202 5.02 -2.98 -14.24
C ALA A 202 5.69 -4.13 -13.47
N LYS A 203 6.94 -4.46 -13.82
CA LYS A 203 7.70 -5.59 -13.25
C LYS A 203 8.42 -5.20 -11.95
N VAL A 204 7.67 -4.62 -11.02
CA VAL A 204 8.20 -4.13 -9.74
C VAL A 204 8.75 -5.26 -8.85
N ASP A 205 8.47 -6.53 -9.15
CA ASP A 205 9.16 -7.67 -8.52
C ASP A 205 10.68 -7.57 -8.67
N ALA A 206 11.18 -7.05 -9.81
CA ALA A 206 12.62 -6.83 -10.03
C ALA A 206 13.20 -5.80 -9.03
N LEU A 207 12.41 -4.77 -8.69
CA LEU A 207 12.78 -3.82 -7.65
C LEU A 207 12.79 -4.47 -6.27
N LEU A 208 11.82 -5.33 -5.96
CA LEU A 208 11.83 -6.07 -4.70
C LEU A 208 13.08 -6.96 -4.58
N ASP A 209 13.50 -7.62 -5.67
CA ASP A 209 14.72 -8.43 -5.68
C ASP A 209 15.97 -7.59 -5.35
N VAL A 210 16.08 -6.39 -5.95
CA VAL A 210 17.16 -5.43 -5.64
C VAL A 210 17.09 -4.94 -4.19
N CYS A 211 15.89 -4.59 -3.70
CA CYS A 211 15.70 -4.17 -2.31
C CYS A 211 16.16 -5.25 -1.33
N ARG A 212 15.81 -6.51 -1.58
CA ARG A 212 16.25 -7.65 -0.75
C ARG A 212 17.77 -7.82 -0.79
N ALA A 213 18.38 -7.76 -1.97
CA ALA A 213 19.84 -7.85 -2.11
C ALA A 213 20.60 -6.74 -1.36
N ARG A 214 19.96 -5.56 -1.19
CA ARG A 214 20.52 -4.38 -0.52
C ARG A 214 20.06 -4.21 0.94
N ASN A 215 19.31 -5.15 1.51
CA ASN A 215 18.70 -5.04 2.85
C ASN A 215 17.84 -3.78 3.04
N ILE A 216 17.18 -3.33 1.96
CA ILE A 216 16.14 -2.29 2.00
C ILE A 216 14.86 -2.94 2.51
N ALA A 217 14.21 -2.30 3.49
CA ALA A 217 12.99 -2.84 4.08
C ALA A 217 11.86 -2.93 3.05
N SER A 218 11.11 -4.03 3.09
CA SER A 218 10.06 -4.33 2.12
C SER A 218 8.73 -4.66 2.80
N ILE A 219 7.66 -4.03 2.33
CA ILE A 219 6.30 -4.23 2.85
C ILE A 219 5.36 -4.47 1.69
N GLY A 220 4.51 -5.49 1.79
CA GLY A 220 3.42 -5.73 0.86
C GLY A 220 2.07 -5.50 1.52
N VAL A 221 1.16 -4.85 0.82
CA VAL A 221 -0.23 -4.60 1.22
C VAL A 221 -1.14 -5.13 0.12
N GLY A 222 -2.08 -6.01 0.50
CA GLY A 222 -2.98 -6.67 -0.44
C GLY A 222 -4.24 -7.19 0.24
N ASP A 223 -5.21 -7.60 -0.59
CA ASP A 223 -6.55 -7.97 -0.16
C ASP A 223 -7.07 -9.30 -0.75
N GLY A 224 -6.44 -9.77 -1.84
CA GLY A 224 -6.92 -10.84 -2.70
C GLY A 224 -5.98 -12.05 -2.76
N GLY A 225 -4.72 -11.90 -2.36
CA GLY A 225 -3.73 -12.97 -2.29
C GLY A 225 -2.83 -13.08 -3.53
N ASN A 226 -3.02 -12.22 -4.53
CA ASN A 226 -2.27 -12.17 -5.80
C ASN A 226 -1.26 -11.00 -5.85
N GLU A 227 -1.11 -10.25 -4.76
CA GLU A 227 -0.29 -9.05 -4.63
C GLU A 227 1.08 -9.33 -4.00
N ILE A 228 2.05 -8.47 -4.32
CA ILE A 228 3.39 -8.51 -3.74
C ILE A 228 3.29 -8.49 -2.21
N GLY A 229 4.05 -9.40 -1.58
CA GLY A 229 4.04 -9.65 -0.14
C GLY A 229 3.19 -10.85 0.28
N MET A 230 2.18 -11.24 -0.51
CA MET A 230 1.41 -12.47 -0.25
C MET A 230 2.26 -13.74 -0.39
N GLY A 231 3.41 -13.64 -1.08
CA GLY A 231 4.44 -14.68 -1.11
C GLY A 231 4.98 -15.07 0.26
N THR A 232 4.96 -14.17 1.25
CA THR A 232 5.41 -14.43 2.64
C THR A 232 4.54 -15.48 3.35
N ILE A 233 3.27 -15.59 2.98
CA ILE A 233 2.29 -16.51 3.57
C ILE A 233 1.72 -17.50 2.54
N ARG A 234 2.47 -17.69 1.45
CA ARG A 234 2.05 -18.44 0.26
C ARG A 234 1.49 -19.83 0.55
N ASP A 235 2.20 -20.60 1.38
CA ASP A 235 1.85 -22.00 1.66
C ASP A 235 0.47 -22.15 2.31
N ARG A 236 0.03 -21.11 3.04
CA ARG A 236 -1.31 -21.06 3.65
C ARG A 236 -2.39 -20.59 2.68
N LEU A 237 -2.05 -19.68 1.78
CA LEU A 237 -3.03 -19.11 0.85
C LEU A 237 -3.34 -20.04 -0.32
N ARG A 238 -2.32 -20.71 -0.89
CA ARG A 238 -2.48 -21.50 -2.11
C ARG A 238 -3.59 -22.55 -2.06
N PRO A 239 -3.73 -23.36 -0.98
CA PRO A 239 -4.76 -24.40 -0.92
C PRO A 239 -6.19 -23.85 -0.82
N GLU A 240 -6.33 -22.64 -0.27
CA GLU A 240 -7.62 -22.07 0.14
C GLU A 240 -8.19 -21.12 -0.93
N LEU A 241 -7.33 -20.47 -1.71
CA LEU A 241 -7.76 -19.57 -2.78
C LEU A 241 -8.21 -20.35 -4.02
N ARG A 242 -9.33 -19.93 -4.63
CA ARG A 242 -9.95 -20.57 -5.80
C ARG A 242 -8.97 -20.87 -6.95
N PHE A 243 -8.01 -19.98 -7.19
CA PHE A 243 -6.96 -20.13 -8.21
C PHE A 243 -5.55 -20.18 -7.60
N GLY A 244 -5.45 -20.48 -6.31
CA GLY A 244 -4.20 -20.45 -5.55
C GLY A 244 -3.20 -21.51 -6.01
N GLN A 245 -3.67 -22.72 -6.32
CA GLN A 245 -2.82 -23.82 -6.81
C GLN A 245 -2.63 -23.79 -8.33
N ARG A 246 -3.68 -23.42 -9.08
CA ARG A 246 -3.70 -23.45 -10.55
C ARG A 246 -4.49 -22.25 -11.10
N CYS A 247 -3.85 -21.46 -11.94
CA CYS A 247 -4.45 -20.33 -12.64
C CYS A 247 -5.13 -20.77 -13.94
N ARG A 248 -5.74 -19.84 -14.67
CA ARG A 248 -6.44 -20.13 -15.95
C ARG A 248 -5.50 -20.20 -17.15
N CYS A 249 -4.32 -19.58 -17.07
CA CYS A 249 -3.36 -19.61 -18.16
C CYS A 249 -2.53 -20.91 -18.15
N GLU A 250 -1.80 -21.14 -19.23
CA GLU A 250 -1.04 -22.38 -19.47
C GLU A 250 0.09 -22.60 -18.47
N CYS A 251 0.52 -21.59 -17.71
CA CYS A 251 1.62 -21.75 -16.75
C CYS A 251 1.26 -22.67 -15.56
N GLY A 252 -0.04 -22.80 -15.24
CA GLY A 252 -0.52 -23.67 -14.17
C GLY A 252 -0.03 -23.35 -12.75
N GLY A 253 0.73 -22.26 -12.54
CA GLY A 253 1.42 -21.97 -11.29
C GLY A 253 0.55 -21.39 -10.16
N GLY A 254 -0.68 -20.99 -10.47
CA GLY A 254 -1.59 -20.34 -9.51
C GLY A 254 -1.36 -18.83 -9.37
N VAL A 255 -2.24 -18.16 -8.63
CA VAL A 255 -2.26 -16.69 -8.52
C VAL A 255 -1.39 -16.13 -7.41
N VAL A 256 -1.01 -16.94 -6.42
CA VAL A 256 -0.25 -16.46 -5.26
C VAL A 256 1.21 -16.20 -5.66
N PRO A 257 1.74 -14.98 -5.42
CA PRO A 257 3.12 -14.65 -5.75
C PRO A 257 4.13 -15.51 -4.99
N SER A 258 5.35 -15.52 -5.50
CA SER A 258 6.44 -16.35 -4.95
C SER A 258 7.44 -15.56 -4.11
N ASN A 259 7.47 -14.24 -4.27
CA ASN A 259 8.43 -13.35 -3.63
C ASN A 259 7.92 -12.84 -2.27
N PRO A 260 8.68 -13.07 -1.17
CA PRO A 260 8.31 -12.59 0.14
C PRO A 260 8.78 -11.14 0.38
N THR A 261 8.02 -10.42 1.19
CA THR A 261 8.39 -9.14 1.81
C THR A 261 8.67 -9.32 3.30
N ASP A 262 9.39 -8.38 3.91
CA ASP A 262 9.70 -8.42 5.35
C ASP A 262 8.43 -8.31 6.21
N VAL A 263 7.46 -7.52 5.76
CA VAL A 263 6.12 -7.43 6.36
C VAL A 263 5.05 -7.59 5.29
N VAL A 264 3.97 -8.30 5.60
CA VAL A 264 2.76 -8.36 4.79
C VAL A 264 1.59 -7.85 5.63
N VAL A 265 0.84 -6.90 5.08
CA VAL A 265 -0.33 -6.29 5.69
C VAL A 265 -1.56 -6.67 4.87
N ALA A 266 -2.45 -7.44 5.48
CA ALA A 266 -3.72 -7.80 4.88
C ALA A 266 -4.79 -6.79 5.29
N ALA A 267 -5.57 -6.29 4.33
CA ALA A 267 -6.74 -5.48 4.58
C ALA A 267 -7.86 -5.81 3.58
N THR A 268 -9.11 -5.49 3.91
CA THR A 268 -10.27 -5.74 3.02
C THR A 268 -10.27 -4.85 1.78
N VAL A 269 -9.53 -3.75 1.82
CA VAL A 269 -9.23 -2.85 0.70
C VAL A 269 -7.78 -2.46 0.93
N SER A 270 -6.90 -2.59 -0.06
CA SER A 270 -5.47 -2.31 0.10
C SER A 270 -5.18 -0.86 0.49
N ASN A 271 -6.01 0.08 0.03
CA ASN A 271 -6.03 1.45 0.53
C ASN A 271 -6.15 1.50 2.06
N TRP A 272 -7.06 0.74 2.65
CA TRP A 272 -7.24 0.69 4.11
C TRP A 272 -6.04 0.06 4.81
N GLY A 273 -5.36 -0.90 4.20
CA GLY A 273 -4.09 -1.42 4.72
C GLY A 273 -3.03 -0.31 4.84
N ALA A 274 -2.90 0.53 3.81
CA ALA A 274 -2.03 1.70 3.84
C ALA A 274 -2.45 2.73 4.91
N TYR A 275 -3.77 2.93 5.08
CA TYR A 275 -4.33 3.79 6.12
C TYR A 275 -4.04 3.26 7.52
N GLY A 276 -4.11 1.93 7.71
CA GLY A 276 -3.75 1.27 8.95
C GLY A 276 -2.28 1.48 9.30
N ILE A 277 -1.37 1.39 8.32
CA ILE A 277 0.05 1.72 8.51
C ILE A 277 0.21 3.18 8.92
N ALA A 278 -0.47 4.12 8.24
CA ALA A 278 -0.42 5.55 8.58
C ALA A 278 -0.97 5.84 10.00
N ALA A 279 -2.06 5.20 10.38
CA ALA A 279 -2.65 5.30 11.72
C ALA A 279 -1.71 4.74 12.80
N ALA A 280 -1.11 3.57 12.55
CA ALA A 280 -0.14 2.97 13.46
C ALA A 280 1.12 3.83 13.59
N LEU A 281 1.58 4.46 12.50
CA LEU A 281 2.67 5.42 12.52
C LEU A 281 2.33 6.65 13.37
N ALA A 282 1.13 7.21 13.21
CA ALA A 282 0.64 8.32 14.03
C ALA A 282 0.63 7.97 15.53
N VAL A 283 0.21 6.75 15.89
CA VAL A 283 0.26 6.23 17.26
C VAL A 283 1.70 6.09 17.76
N LEU A 284 2.60 5.51 16.96
CA LEU A 284 4.00 5.31 17.35
C LEU A 284 4.78 6.61 17.53
N LEU A 285 4.39 7.67 16.82
CA LEU A 285 4.99 8.99 16.89
C LEU A 285 4.32 9.90 17.91
N ASP A 286 3.18 9.48 18.50
CA ASP A 286 2.30 10.32 19.32
C ASP A 286 1.90 11.62 18.61
N ARG A 287 1.59 11.52 17.31
CA ARG A 287 1.32 12.64 16.41
C ARG A 287 0.08 12.36 15.54
N PRO A 288 -1.13 12.63 16.05
CA PRO A 288 -2.38 12.31 15.35
C PRO A 288 -2.52 12.94 13.96
N GLU A 289 -1.85 14.07 13.70
CA GLU A 289 -1.86 14.78 12.42
C GLU A 289 -1.10 14.06 11.29
N VAL A 290 -0.37 12.98 11.60
CA VAL A 290 0.25 12.10 10.61
C VAL A 290 -0.80 11.29 9.84
N MET A 291 -1.91 10.95 10.50
CA MET A 291 -3.06 10.31 9.86
C MET A 291 -3.91 11.36 9.12
N HIS A 292 -4.31 11.04 7.89
CA HIS A 292 -5.15 11.93 7.07
C HIS A 292 -6.57 12.07 7.64
N THR A 293 -7.33 13.03 7.11
CA THR A 293 -8.72 13.29 7.50
C THR A 293 -9.70 12.72 6.48
N GLU A 294 -10.96 12.65 6.87
CA GLU A 294 -12.08 12.24 6.03
C GLU A 294 -12.24 13.12 4.79
N GLU A 295 -11.88 14.40 4.89
CA GLU A 295 -11.90 15.35 3.77
C GLU A 295 -10.78 15.02 2.77
N LEU A 296 -9.56 14.74 3.26
CA LEU A 296 -8.47 14.32 2.39
C LEU A 296 -8.74 12.98 1.70
N GLU A 297 -9.40 12.04 2.39
CA GLU A 297 -9.85 10.78 1.78
C GLU A 297 -10.80 11.03 0.62
N GLU A 298 -11.78 11.91 0.83
CA GLU A 298 -12.73 12.30 -0.21
C GLU A 298 -12.05 13.00 -1.39
N ASP A 299 -11.16 13.95 -1.12
CA ASP A 299 -10.43 14.69 -2.17
C ASP A 299 -9.58 13.74 -3.01
N VAL A 300 -8.87 12.80 -2.38
CA VAL A 300 -8.01 11.82 -3.08
C VAL A 300 -8.84 10.85 -3.92
N LEU A 301 -9.93 10.28 -3.38
CA LEU A 301 -10.81 9.39 -4.15
C LEU A 301 -11.48 10.12 -5.33
N ARG A 302 -11.89 11.38 -5.14
CA ARG A 302 -12.42 12.21 -6.23
C ARG A 302 -11.35 12.52 -7.27
N ALA A 303 -10.12 12.80 -6.86
CA ALA A 303 -9.01 13.03 -7.77
C ALA A 303 -8.67 11.78 -8.60
N CYS A 304 -8.74 10.58 -8.00
CA CYS A 304 -8.58 9.34 -8.74
C CYS A 304 -9.71 9.15 -9.77
N ALA A 305 -10.95 9.40 -9.38
CA ALA A 305 -12.08 9.38 -10.32
C ALA A 305 -11.89 10.36 -11.49
N LEU A 306 -11.41 11.58 -11.22
CA LEU A 306 -11.05 12.56 -12.26
C LEU A 306 -9.89 12.10 -13.14
N GLY A 307 -8.96 11.33 -12.58
CA GLY A 307 -7.88 10.64 -13.30
C GLY A 307 -8.34 9.43 -14.12
N GLY A 308 -9.63 9.07 -14.08
CA GLY A 308 -10.21 7.98 -14.86
C GLY A 308 -10.12 6.60 -14.21
N PHE A 309 -9.67 6.51 -12.95
CA PHE A 309 -9.69 5.24 -12.23
C PHE A 309 -11.12 4.77 -11.98
N ILE A 310 -11.34 3.47 -12.17
CA ILE A 310 -12.62 2.82 -11.93
C ILE A 310 -12.64 2.13 -10.58
N ASP A 311 -13.83 1.87 -10.08
CA ASP A 311 -14.03 0.85 -9.07
C ASP A 311 -13.85 -0.54 -9.70
N GLY A 312 -12.88 -1.34 -9.22
CA GLY A 312 -12.54 -2.65 -9.80
C GLY A 312 -13.70 -3.66 -9.77
N VAL A 313 -14.70 -3.45 -8.90
CA VAL A 313 -15.88 -4.29 -8.77
C VAL A 313 -17.02 -3.80 -9.65
N THR A 314 -17.38 -2.51 -9.57
CA THR A 314 -18.55 -1.97 -10.28
C THR A 314 -18.26 -1.50 -11.70
N GLY A 315 -16.99 -1.19 -12.00
CA GLY A 315 -16.55 -0.66 -13.29
C GLY A 315 -16.88 0.82 -13.53
N TYR A 316 -17.56 1.49 -12.59
CA TYR A 316 -17.84 2.91 -12.70
C TYR A 316 -16.62 3.74 -12.31
N VAL A 317 -16.42 4.84 -13.04
CA VAL A 317 -15.54 5.92 -12.60
C VAL A 317 -16.28 6.70 -11.51
N GLY A 318 -15.71 6.73 -10.31
CA GLY A 318 -16.32 7.39 -9.16
C GLY A 318 -15.41 7.33 -7.93
N PRO A 319 -15.72 8.10 -6.88
CA PRO A 319 -14.96 8.09 -5.62
C PRO A 319 -15.32 6.85 -4.79
N THR A 320 -15.10 5.67 -5.34
CA THR A 320 -15.39 4.36 -4.73
C THR A 320 -14.25 3.40 -5.02
N ALA A 321 -14.03 2.44 -4.14
CA ALA A 321 -13.11 1.33 -4.35
C ALA A 321 -13.74 0.03 -3.84
N ASP A 322 -13.45 -1.08 -4.51
CA ASP A 322 -13.94 -2.43 -4.19
C ASP A 322 -15.45 -2.54 -3.97
N GLY A 323 -16.24 -1.76 -4.71
CA GLY A 323 -17.69 -1.75 -4.62
C GLY A 323 -18.22 -1.07 -3.35
N LEU A 324 -17.36 -0.38 -2.61
CA LEU A 324 -17.73 0.37 -1.42
C LEU A 324 -17.88 1.86 -1.75
N PRO A 325 -18.98 2.50 -1.33
CA PRO A 325 -19.21 3.91 -1.62
C PRO A 325 -18.33 4.80 -0.74
N LEU A 326 -17.98 5.99 -1.22
CA LEU A 326 -17.19 7.02 -0.53
C LEU A 326 -17.47 7.14 0.98
N ARG A 327 -18.75 7.15 1.38
CA ARG A 327 -19.15 7.28 2.80
C ARG A 327 -18.56 6.19 3.70
N VAL A 328 -18.35 4.98 3.17
CA VAL A 328 -17.75 3.86 3.91
C VAL A 328 -16.25 4.09 4.09
N HIS A 329 -15.55 4.55 3.04
CA HIS A 329 -14.14 4.93 3.13
C HIS A 329 -13.93 6.07 4.15
N ARG A 330 -14.76 7.13 4.10
CA ARG A 330 -14.71 8.21 5.10
C ARG A 330 -14.96 7.69 6.52
N ALA A 331 -15.96 6.83 6.72
CA ALA A 331 -16.24 6.25 8.03
C ALA A 331 -15.08 5.39 8.55
N MET A 332 -14.39 4.66 7.67
CA MET A 332 -13.17 3.91 8.03
C MET A 332 -12.09 4.86 8.57
N VAL A 333 -11.87 5.99 7.89
CA VAL A 333 -10.93 7.02 8.33
C VAL A 333 -11.33 7.62 9.68
N THR A 334 -12.61 7.95 9.88
CA THR A 334 -13.12 8.42 11.19
C THR A 334 -12.81 7.42 12.32
N MET A 335 -13.08 6.13 12.10
CA MET A 335 -12.82 5.10 13.11
C MET A 335 -11.32 4.96 13.39
N LEU A 336 -10.47 4.95 12.37
CA LEU A 336 -9.01 4.90 12.55
C LEU A 336 -8.50 6.12 13.33
N ARG A 337 -9.00 7.32 13.03
CA ARG A 337 -8.63 8.55 13.76
C ARG A 337 -9.04 8.51 15.23
N ALA A 338 -10.20 7.93 15.54
CA ALA A 338 -10.60 7.69 16.93
C ALA A 338 -9.64 6.73 17.66
N VAL A 339 -9.17 5.66 16.99
CA VAL A 339 -8.15 4.75 17.57
C VAL A 339 -6.82 5.47 17.79
N VAL A 340 -6.40 6.34 16.86
CA VAL A 340 -5.21 7.18 17.02
C VAL A 340 -5.34 8.06 18.27
N GLY A 341 -6.53 8.59 18.54
CA GLY A 341 -6.87 9.35 19.75
C GLY A 341 -7.55 10.69 19.45
N VAL A 342 -7.88 10.97 18.19
CA VAL A 342 -8.55 12.21 17.78
C VAL A 342 -9.97 12.23 18.36
N GLY A 343 -10.30 13.29 19.09
CA GLY A 343 -11.63 13.47 19.68
C GLY A 343 -11.93 12.54 20.86
N VAL A 344 -10.95 11.79 21.37
CA VAL A 344 -11.12 10.89 22.52
C VAL A 344 -10.65 11.59 23.79
N ASN A 345 -11.57 11.85 24.72
CA ASN A 345 -11.23 12.32 26.07
C ASN A 345 -10.80 11.14 26.95
N SER A 346 -9.55 10.70 26.80
CA SER A 346 -8.99 9.60 27.60
C SER A 346 -8.93 9.91 29.10
N ALA A 347 -8.82 11.19 29.47
CA ALA A 347 -8.80 11.64 30.86
C ALA A 347 -10.16 11.54 31.58
N ALA A 348 -11.27 11.42 30.84
CA ALA A 348 -12.60 11.24 31.44
C ALA A 348 -12.81 9.84 32.04
N TRP A 349 -11.94 8.88 31.72
CA TRP A 349 -12.12 7.46 32.07
C TRP A 349 -10.95 6.89 32.90
N SER A 350 -9.99 7.75 33.28
CA SER A 350 -8.84 7.44 34.14
C SER A 350 -9.10 7.89 35.57
#